data_AF-A0A316QXX2-F1
#
_entry.id   AF-A0A316QXX2-F1
#
_cell.length_a   1.000
_cell.length_b   1.000
_cell.length_c   1.000
_cell.angle_alpha   90.00
_cell.angle_beta   90.00
_cell.angle_gamma   90.00
#
_symmetry.space_group_name_H-M   'P 1'
#
loop_
_entity.id
_entity.type
_entity.pdbx_description
1 polymer ?
#
loop_
_entity_poly.entity_id
_entity_poly.type
_entity_poly.pdbx_seq_one_letter_code
_entity_poly.pdbx_strand_id
1 'polypeptide(L)'
;MRVKGAKKRVAIALAAALVVSGIGYVPKADAESVTQVTGDYSQEVNEVCDTMEFVVSDPAFGSVGGEWAALVLGRAGRMTEEWKTKYLAAVKTSLDGMSETLKAQNKLHSRKLTENSRAIIGLYSAGADVTDFYGWNLCAPLAGDNVGGDKTEESQDYKDTIWQGINGPVYALIALDYAGYKSEGETKVTDVMEENTTTLRDDYLNYILSKKIPGGGWALSGTSADPDITMMAVQALSKYTYLPEVNDAVESALTVMSSKQNAQGGYSSWGSVNAESISQVICGLTMLGIDPTTDERFIKNGNTLVDALKSFSADCVKDNVTYSEYRGYAHAEQNGVMKYNQMATEQAGYAMVALWCQKKGQKLYQNGFRDIPDTTPTVTPIATPEVTETPTAAPSEPAVPTVTPVQSENPDAGETAAPSAVPTMTPSAAPTTPASAVPTKAPATPVTPAPTAVATKIPTPTAVATKTPAPTAVATKMPTPTAVATKIPVIPTPATTTKPENPDIVPTATPKAPEPMKTPEATKAPEPTKTPETAKKPAVTKAPETTVISKIVKKAAVEKGKKITIKAIVNGKKVKCKVSSYNKKALKVTVKNGKLVIKAKKKAKAGKTYKVVIKYKKGKKTVKKTVKITVK
;
A
#
# COMPACT_ATOMS: atom_id res chain seq x y z
N MET A 1 82.21 36.23 -26.49
CA MET A 1 81.98 37.14 -25.34
C MET A 1 80.83 38.08 -25.67
N ARG A 2 79.74 38.01 -24.89
CA ARG A 2 78.77 39.08 -24.61
C ARG A 2 77.94 39.69 -25.78
N VAL A 3 76.61 39.70 -25.55
CA VAL A 3 75.60 40.76 -25.84
C VAL A 3 74.55 40.51 -26.96
N LYS A 4 73.33 40.22 -26.46
CA LYS A 4 71.96 40.76 -26.74
C LYS A 4 71.22 40.58 -28.08
N GLY A 5 69.93 40.27 -27.91
CA GLY A 5 68.79 40.73 -28.75
C GLY A 5 67.73 39.65 -29.02
N ALA A 6 66.78 39.36 -28.12
CA ALA A 6 65.36 39.81 -28.13
C ALA A 6 64.61 39.49 -29.46
N LYS A 7 63.48 38.74 -29.51
CA LYS A 7 62.19 38.98 -28.83
C LYS A 7 61.20 37.78 -28.93
N LYS A 8 60.56 37.50 -27.77
CA LYS A 8 59.13 37.25 -27.44
C LYS A 8 58.36 36.06 -28.06
N ARG A 9 57.88 35.08 -27.24
CA ARG A 9 56.61 34.98 -26.43
C ARG A 9 55.43 34.46 -27.30
N VAL A 10 54.64 33.45 -26.93
CA VAL A 10 53.65 33.31 -25.82
C VAL A 10 53.26 31.81 -25.75
N ALA A 11 53.39 31.07 -24.63
CA ALA A 11 52.44 30.88 -23.49
C ALA A 11 51.18 30.05 -23.87
N ILE A 12 50.54 29.15 -23.10
CA ILE A 12 50.48 28.63 -21.70
C ILE A 12 49.50 27.41 -21.81
N ALA A 13 49.61 26.24 -21.14
CA ALA A 13 49.44 25.90 -19.71
C ALA A 13 49.89 24.43 -19.51
N LEU A 14 50.72 24.00 -18.53
CA LEU A 14 50.55 23.87 -17.07
C LEU A 14 49.21 23.25 -16.64
N ALA A 15 49.10 22.23 -15.79
CA ALA A 15 50.01 21.26 -15.16
C ALA A 15 49.11 20.23 -14.43
N ALA A 16 49.56 18.99 -14.23
CA ALA A 16 49.87 18.39 -12.92
C ALA A 16 49.07 17.09 -12.77
N ALA A 17 49.48 16.01 -12.12
CA ALA A 17 50.77 15.62 -11.54
C ALA A 17 50.76 14.09 -11.30
N LEU A 18 51.97 13.55 -11.36
CA LEU A 18 52.60 12.40 -10.71
C LEU A 18 51.80 11.27 -10.02
N VAL A 19 52.28 10.09 -10.40
CA VAL A 19 52.06 8.70 -10.01
C VAL A 19 52.51 8.36 -8.59
N VAL A 20 51.78 7.45 -7.92
CA VAL A 20 52.35 6.45 -6.99
C VAL A 20 51.69 5.07 -7.25
N SER A 21 52.53 4.11 -7.60
CA SER A 21 52.34 2.64 -7.69
C SER A 21 52.21 1.99 -6.31
N GLY A 22 51.58 0.85 -6.04
CA GLY A 22 50.91 -0.19 -6.82
C GLY A 22 50.65 -1.41 -5.90
N ILE A 23 49.62 -2.22 -6.19
CA ILE A 23 49.56 -3.70 -6.17
C ILE A 23 48.18 -4.09 -6.73
N GLY A 24 48.23 -4.67 -7.93
CA GLY A 24 47.25 -5.47 -8.67
C GLY A 24 45.78 -5.52 -8.26
N TYR A 25 44.96 -4.66 -8.87
CA TYR A 25 43.72 -5.10 -9.51
C TYR A 25 43.81 -4.69 -10.98
N VAL A 26 43.91 -5.68 -11.86
CA VAL A 26 43.64 -5.49 -13.28
C VAL A 26 42.13 -5.70 -13.41
N PRO A 27 41.32 -4.66 -13.65
CA PRO A 27 39.93 -4.87 -13.98
C PRO A 27 39.92 -5.72 -15.24
N LYS A 28 39.31 -6.89 -15.14
CA LYS A 28 38.92 -7.64 -16.32
C LYS A 28 37.74 -6.87 -16.93
N ALA A 29 38.05 -5.92 -17.79
CA ALA A 29 37.11 -5.42 -18.79
C ALA A 29 36.81 -6.61 -19.74
N ASP A 30 35.60 -6.91 -20.20
CA ASP A 30 34.48 -6.03 -20.53
C ASP A 30 33.13 -6.73 -20.25
N ALA A 31 32.36 -6.15 -19.33
CA ALA A 31 30.92 -5.96 -19.47
C ALA A 31 30.72 -4.47 -19.20
N GLU A 32 30.05 -3.74 -20.09
CA GLU A 32 29.90 -2.28 -20.04
C GLU A 32 29.66 -1.78 -18.61
N SER A 33 30.69 -1.22 -17.95
CA SER A 33 30.56 -0.78 -16.57
C SER A 33 29.72 0.49 -16.55
N VAL A 34 28.54 0.39 -15.95
CA VAL A 34 27.64 1.54 -15.84
C VAL A 34 28.26 2.55 -14.88
N THR A 35 28.19 3.83 -15.22
CA THR A 35 28.82 4.89 -14.42
C THR A 35 28.24 4.90 -13.00
N GLN A 36 29.12 5.02 -12.00
CA GLN A 36 28.71 5.19 -10.61
C GLN A 36 27.77 6.39 -10.46
N VAL A 37 26.77 6.25 -9.59
CA VAL A 37 25.87 7.35 -9.29
C VAL A 37 26.56 8.39 -8.40
N THR A 38 26.06 9.63 -8.44
CA THR A 38 26.58 10.77 -7.66
C THR A 38 25.45 11.45 -6.85
N GLY A 39 25.82 12.34 -5.93
CA GLY A 39 24.91 13.08 -5.05
C GLY A 39 24.78 12.47 -3.65
N ASP A 40 23.85 12.98 -2.85
CA ASP A 40 23.64 12.52 -1.48
C ASP A 40 23.28 11.03 -1.43
N TYR A 41 23.94 10.28 -0.55
CA TYR A 41 23.81 8.83 -0.41
C TYR A 41 24.28 7.99 -1.62
N SER A 42 25.02 8.60 -2.56
CA SER A 42 25.50 7.87 -3.74
C SER A 42 26.50 6.77 -3.41
N GLN A 43 27.27 6.91 -2.32
CA GLN A 43 28.19 5.86 -1.88
C GLN A 43 27.41 4.60 -1.51
N GLU A 44 26.40 4.72 -0.65
CA GLU A 44 25.57 3.62 -0.18
C GLU A 44 24.80 2.97 -1.34
N VAL A 45 24.33 3.77 -2.29
CA VAL A 45 23.68 3.26 -3.51
C VAL A 45 24.66 2.50 -4.40
N ASN A 46 25.88 3.01 -4.60
CA ASN A 46 26.89 2.29 -5.38
C ASN A 46 27.29 0.99 -4.69
N GLU A 47 27.55 0.99 -3.38
CA GLU A 47 27.93 -0.20 -2.62
C GLU A 47 26.86 -1.31 -2.69
N VAL A 48 25.58 -0.95 -2.58
CA VAL A 48 24.51 -1.94 -2.70
C VAL A 48 24.29 -2.40 -4.15
N CYS A 49 24.49 -1.53 -5.15
CA CYS A 49 24.44 -1.94 -6.55
C CYS A 49 25.59 -2.90 -6.89
N ASP A 50 26.82 -2.60 -6.46
CA ASP A 50 27.99 -3.47 -6.63
C ASP A 50 27.72 -4.85 -6.00
N THR A 51 27.13 -4.85 -4.80
CA THR A 51 26.71 -6.09 -4.12
C THR A 51 25.62 -6.83 -4.91
N MET A 52 24.58 -6.15 -5.40
CA MET A 52 23.52 -6.75 -6.22
C MET A 52 24.06 -7.40 -7.50
N GLU A 53 24.92 -6.69 -8.24
CA GLU A 53 25.54 -7.20 -9.47
C GLU A 53 26.37 -8.46 -9.18
N PHE A 54 27.07 -8.49 -8.03
CA PHE A 54 27.89 -9.62 -7.62
C PHE A 54 27.08 -10.84 -7.16
N VAL A 55 26.14 -10.66 -6.21
CA VAL A 55 25.39 -11.77 -5.60
C VAL A 55 24.26 -12.28 -6.48
N VAL A 56 23.68 -11.41 -7.31
CA VAL A 56 22.63 -11.73 -8.27
C VAL A 56 23.20 -11.76 -9.69
N SER A 57 24.31 -12.47 -9.88
CA SER A 57 24.96 -12.58 -11.20
C SER A 57 24.09 -13.31 -12.25
N ASP A 58 23.17 -14.14 -11.76
CA ASP A 58 22.23 -14.95 -12.54
C ASP A 58 20.81 -14.69 -12.03
N PRO A 59 20.17 -13.58 -12.44
CA PRO A 59 18.88 -13.18 -11.91
C PRO A 59 17.76 -14.16 -12.29
N ALA A 60 16.83 -14.36 -11.35
CA ALA A 60 15.70 -15.25 -11.50
C ALA A 60 14.35 -14.50 -11.41
N PHE A 61 13.27 -15.17 -11.80
CA PHE A 61 11.91 -14.73 -11.47
C PHE A 61 11.55 -15.27 -10.06
N GLY A 62 11.41 -14.40 -9.04
CA GLY A 62 11.27 -14.92 -7.65
C GLY A 62 11.27 -13.93 -6.48
N SER A 63 11.14 -12.62 -6.70
CA SER A 63 11.38 -11.53 -5.74
C SER A 63 12.85 -11.43 -5.33
N VAL A 64 13.30 -12.30 -4.42
CA VAL A 64 14.69 -12.36 -3.95
C VAL A 64 15.57 -12.89 -5.08
N GLY A 65 16.67 -12.21 -5.38
CA GLY A 65 17.54 -12.54 -6.51
C GLY A 65 16.90 -12.24 -7.87
N GLY A 66 15.85 -11.41 -7.90
CA GLY A 66 15.06 -11.12 -9.09
C GLY A 66 14.53 -9.69 -9.11
N GLU A 67 13.22 -9.55 -8.93
CA GLU A 67 12.49 -8.29 -9.10
C GLU A 67 12.99 -7.14 -8.19
N TRP A 68 13.44 -7.43 -6.96
CA TRP A 68 13.96 -6.37 -6.08
C TRP A 68 15.35 -5.91 -6.51
N ALA A 69 16.22 -6.83 -6.93
CA ALA A 69 17.51 -6.48 -7.54
C ALA A 69 17.30 -5.69 -8.85
N ALA A 70 16.33 -6.09 -9.68
CA ALA A 70 15.95 -5.35 -10.89
C ALA A 70 15.48 -3.93 -10.57
N LEU A 71 14.70 -3.74 -9.49
CA LEU A 71 14.27 -2.43 -9.02
C LEU A 71 15.47 -1.58 -8.58
N VAL A 72 16.37 -2.12 -7.75
CA VAL A 72 17.57 -1.40 -7.28
C VAL A 72 18.43 -0.96 -8.45
N LEU A 73 18.86 -1.91 -9.28
CA LEU A 73 19.77 -1.67 -10.39
C LEU A 73 19.13 -0.78 -11.46
N GLY A 74 17.88 -1.06 -11.83
CA GLY A 74 17.16 -0.30 -12.85
C GLY A 74 16.92 1.13 -12.41
N ARG A 75 16.46 1.34 -11.16
CA ARG A 75 16.15 2.68 -10.68
C ARG A 75 17.39 3.53 -10.39
N ALA A 76 18.48 2.90 -9.96
CA ALA A 76 19.78 3.55 -9.85
C ALA A 76 20.41 3.88 -11.21
N GLY A 77 19.89 3.28 -12.31
CA GLY A 77 20.52 3.38 -13.62
C GLY A 77 21.85 2.65 -13.67
N ARG A 78 22.00 1.57 -12.89
CA ARG A 78 23.20 0.71 -12.76
C ARG A 78 23.01 -0.68 -13.38
N MET A 79 21.81 -1.00 -13.87
CA MET A 79 21.55 -2.27 -14.55
C MET A 79 22.34 -2.38 -15.86
N THR A 80 23.28 -3.33 -15.93
CA THR A 80 24.02 -3.61 -17.16
C THR A 80 23.13 -4.30 -18.19
N GLU A 81 23.45 -4.16 -19.48
CA GLU A 81 22.68 -4.85 -20.55
C GLU A 81 22.82 -6.38 -20.47
N GLU A 82 23.94 -6.90 -19.96
CA GLU A 82 24.09 -8.34 -19.69
C GLU A 82 23.11 -8.81 -18.61
N TRP A 83 23.08 -8.12 -17.46
CA TRP A 83 22.20 -8.46 -16.35
C TRP A 83 20.72 -8.39 -16.77
N LYS A 84 20.36 -7.30 -17.46
CA LYS A 84 19.03 -7.12 -18.04
C LYS A 84 18.66 -8.24 -18.99
N THR A 85 19.55 -8.62 -19.90
CA THR A 85 19.31 -9.73 -20.85
C THR A 85 19.04 -11.04 -20.11
N LYS A 86 19.85 -11.38 -19.09
CA LYS A 86 19.63 -12.58 -18.27
C LYS A 86 18.28 -12.52 -17.54
N TYR A 87 17.95 -11.39 -16.93
CA TYR A 87 16.70 -11.23 -16.18
C TYR A 87 15.48 -11.37 -17.09
N LEU A 88 15.44 -10.65 -18.21
CA LEU A 88 14.33 -10.74 -19.17
C LEU A 88 14.17 -12.17 -19.71
N ALA A 89 15.28 -12.88 -19.98
CA ALA A 89 15.25 -14.27 -20.40
C ALA A 89 14.74 -15.22 -19.31
N ALA A 90 15.12 -15.01 -18.04
CA ALA A 90 14.66 -15.80 -16.91
C ALA A 90 13.15 -15.64 -16.66
N VAL A 91 12.65 -14.40 -16.73
CA VAL A 91 11.21 -14.12 -16.64
C VAL A 91 10.48 -14.76 -17.82
N LYS A 92 10.95 -14.54 -19.07
CA LYS A 92 10.34 -15.17 -20.25
C LYS A 92 10.27 -16.69 -20.12
N THR A 93 11.34 -17.34 -19.70
CA THR A 93 11.39 -18.81 -19.52
C THR A 93 10.36 -19.28 -18.51
N SER A 94 10.18 -18.53 -17.41
CA SER A 94 9.16 -18.83 -16.41
C SER A 94 7.74 -18.69 -16.97
N LEU A 95 7.50 -17.68 -17.80
CA LEU A 95 6.22 -17.42 -18.46
C LEU A 95 5.90 -18.47 -19.54
N ASP A 96 6.89 -18.94 -20.30
CA ASP A 96 6.72 -20.01 -21.29
C ASP A 96 6.28 -21.34 -20.65
N GLY A 97 6.65 -21.56 -19.38
CA GLY A 97 6.23 -22.73 -18.59
C GLY A 97 4.83 -22.64 -18.00
N MET A 98 4.12 -21.51 -18.15
CA MET A 98 2.78 -21.32 -17.60
C MET A 98 1.72 -22.07 -18.41
N SER A 99 0.69 -22.58 -17.73
CA SER A 99 -0.43 -23.25 -18.40
C SER A 99 -1.16 -22.30 -19.37
N GLU A 100 -1.71 -22.86 -20.46
CA GLU A 100 -2.52 -22.10 -21.44
C GLU A 100 -3.71 -21.36 -20.79
N THR A 101 -4.29 -21.91 -19.73
CA THR A 101 -5.36 -21.24 -18.97
C THR A 101 -4.88 -19.95 -18.30
N LEU A 102 -3.71 -19.99 -17.67
CA LEU A 102 -3.10 -18.84 -17.02
C LEU A 102 -2.66 -17.79 -18.04
N LYS A 103 -2.09 -18.24 -19.16
CA LYS A 103 -1.71 -17.39 -20.30
C LYS A 103 -2.90 -16.65 -20.89
N ALA A 104 -4.02 -17.35 -21.13
CA ALA A 104 -5.24 -16.73 -21.63
C ALA A 104 -5.83 -15.67 -20.68
N GLN A 105 -5.48 -15.72 -19.39
CA GLN A 105 -5.92 -14.78 -18.35
C GLN A 105 -4.83 -13.77 -17.96
N ASN A 106 -3.67 -13.81 -18.61
CA ASN A 106 -2.48 -13.06 -18.24
C ASN A 106 -2.07 -13.21 -16.76
N LYS A 107 -2.44 -14.31 -16.09
CA LYS A 107 -2.17 -14.53 -14.67
C LYS A 107 -0.90 -15.35 -14.50
N LEU A 108 -0.02 -14.93 -13.58
CA LEU A 108 1.17 -15.71 -13.23
C LEU A 108 0.88 -16.74 -12.11
N HIS A 109 -0.29 -16.63 -11.47
CA HIS A 109 -0.80 -17.62 -10.53
C HIS A 109 -2.33 -17.58 -10.52
N SER A 110 -2.96 -18.72 -10.27
CA SER A 110 -4.42 -18.86 -10.22
C SER A 110 -5.15 -18.03 -9.16
N ARG A 111 -4.43 -17.41 -8.21
CA ARG A 111 -4.98 -16.70 -7.04
C ARG A 111 -4.03 -15.67 -6.44
N LYS A 112 -2.71 -15.80 -6.63
CA LYS A 112 -1.72 -14.89 -6.04
C LYS A 112 -1.31 -13.81 -7.04
N LEU A 113 -2.12 -12.78 -7.21
CA LEU A 113 -1.81 -11.70 -8.18
C LEU A 113 -0.67 -10.77 -7.74
N THR A 114 -0.10 -10.98 -6.55
CA THR A 114 1.20 -10.38 -6.22
C THR A 114 2.33 -10.89 -7.13
N GLU A 115 2.22 -12.08 -7.74
CA GLU A 115 3.18 -12.54 -8.75
C GLU A 115 3.21 -11.59 -9.95
N ASN A 116 2.03 -11.23 -10.50
CA ASN A 116 1.89 -10.24 -11.56
C ASN A 116 2.45 -8.88 -11.14
N SER A 117 2.12 -8.43 -9.93
CA SER A 117 2.54 -7.12 -9.42
C SER A 117 4.06 -7.01 -9.31
N ARG A 118 4.72 -8.04 -8.78
CA ARG A 118 6.19 -8.06 -8.66
C ARG A 118 6.86 -8.15 -10.03
N ALA A 119 6.34 -9.00 -10.92
CA ALA A 119 6.83 -9.09 -12.31
C ALA A 119 6.77 -7.72 -13.01
N ILE A 120 5.67 -6.98 -12.86
CA ILE A 120 5.54 -5.61 -13.40
C ILE A 120 6.64 -4.70 -12.84
N ILE A 121 6.86 -4.70 -11.53
CA ILE A 121 7.87 -3.83 -10.89
C ILE A 121 9.28 -4.14 -11.43
N GLY A 122 9.67 -5.41 -11.50
CA GLY A 122 10.98 -5.82 -11.99
C GLY A 122 11.17 -5.55 -13.48
N LEU A 123 10.24 -6.03 -14.32
CA LEU A 123 10.28 -5.86 -15.78
C LEU A 123 10.25 -4.39 -16.20
N TYR A 124 9.42 -3.57 -15.56
CA TYR A 124 9.34 -2.14 -15.86
C TYR A 124 10.62 -1.40 -15.46
N SER A 125 11.27 -1.82 -14.36
CA SER A 125 12.59 -1.29 -13.96
C SER A 125 13.70 -1.71 -14.94
N ALA A 126 13.53 -2.86 -15.60
CA ALA A 126 14.40 -3.31 -16.69
C ALA A 126 14.02 -2.70 -18.07
N GLY A 127 13.03 -1.81 -18.12
CA GLY A 127 12.61 -1.11 -19.35
C GLY A 127 11.76 -1.95 -20.31
N ALA A 128 11.19 -3.08 -19.87
CA ALA A 128 10.29 -3.89 -20.67
C ALA A 128 8.85 -3.34 -20.68
N ASP A 129 8.13 -3.54 -21.78
CA ASP A 129 6.70 -3.24 -21.86
C ASP A 129 5.88 -4.32 -21.15
N VAL A 130 5.40 -4.00 -19.96
CA VAL A 130 4.60 -4.91 -19.12
C VAL A 130 3.16 -5.13 -19.62
N THR A 131 2.74 -4.37 -20.65
CA THR A 131 1.42 -4.54 -21.29
C THR A 131 1.46 -5.49 -22.48
N ASP A 132 2.66 -5.83 -22.98
CA ASP A 132 2.87 -6.80 -24.05
C ASP A 132 4.26 -7.46 -23.92
N PHE A 133 4.54 -8.08 -22.78
CA PHE A 133 5.78 -8.81 -22.57
C PHE A 133 5.67 -10.19 -23.20
N TYR A 134 6.10 -10.34 -24.45
CA TYR A 134 5.96 -11.59 -25.23
C TYR A 134 4.50 -12.08 -25.32
N GLY A 135 3.55 -11.17 -25.55
CA GLY A 135 2.12 -11.48 -25.63
C GLY A 135 1.41 -11.53 -24.27
N TRP A 136 2.09 -11.20 -23.17
CA TRP A 136 1.50 -11.08 -21.84
C TRP A 136 1.19 -9.63 -21.48
N ASN A 137 -0.07 -9.33 -21.19
CA ASN A 137 -0.47 -8.09 -20.55
C ASN A 137 -0.56 -8.30 -19.03
N LEU A 138 0.56 -8.12 -18.33
CA LEU A 138 0.66 -8.44 -16.91
C LEU A 138 -0.20 -7.51 -16.02
N CYS A 139 -0.51 -6.32 -16.51
CA CYS A 139 -1.37 -5.34 -15.84
C CYS A 139 -2.87 -5.70 -15.92
N ALA A 140 -3.29 -6.38 -16.98
CA ALA A 140 -4.70 -6.69 -17.24
C ALA A 140 -5.45 -7.33 -16.06
N PRO A 141 -4.96 -8.42 -15.42
CA PRO A 141 -5.65 -9.03 -14.28
C PRO A 141 -5.68 -8.15 -13.03
N LEU A 142 -4.79 -7.17 -12.91
CA LEU A 142 -4.82 -6.24 -11.78
C LEU A 142 -5.85 -5.13 -12.01
N ALA A 143 -6.06 -4.72 -13.26
CA ALA A 143 -7.00 -3.67 -13.64
C ALA A 143 -8.42 -4.18 -13.98
N GLY A 144 -8.60 -5.50 -14.11
CA GLY A 144 -9.85 -6.11 -14.56
C GLY A 144 -10.05 -6.05 -16.07
N ASP A 145 -8.97 -5.84 -16.83
CA ASP A 145 -8.94 -5.70 -18.29
C ASP A 145 -8.71 -7.01 -19.05
N ASN A 146 -8.78 -8.15 -18.37
CA ASN A 146 -8.80 -9.44 -19.03
C ASN A 146 -10.00 -9.55 -19.99
N VAL A 147 -9.88 -10.39 -21.01
CA VAL A 147 -10.95 -10.58 -22.01
C VAL A 147 -12.23 -11.05 -21.32
N GLY A 148 -13.32 -10.27 -21.46
CA GLY A 148 -14.58 -10.53 -20.76
C GLY A 148 -14.54 -10.21 -19.25
N GLY A 149 -13.52 -9.47 -18.81
CA GLY A 149 -13.26 -9.11 -17.44
C GLY A 149 -14.31 -8.15 -16.87
N ASP A 150 -14.67 -8.42 -15.62
CA ASP A 150 -15.46 -7.52 -14.78
C ASP A 150 -14.49 -6.59 -14.04
N LYS A 151 -14.70 -5.28 -14.14
CA LYS A 151 -13.85 -4.24 -13.53
C LYS A 151 -14.31 -3.84 -12.12
N THR A 152 -15.14 -4.65 -11.50
CA THR A 152 -15.71 -4.39 -10.17
C THR A 152 -15.22 -5.39 -9.12
N GLU A 153 -15.44 -5.05 -7.86
CA GLU A 153 -15.29 -5.91 -6.67
C GLU A 153 -15.98 -7.28 -6.74
N GLU A 154 -16.92 -7.49 -7.67
CA GLU A 154 -17.56 -8.80 -7.88
C GLU A 154 -16.71 -9.75 -8.74
N SER A 155 -15.72 -9.22 -9.45
CA SER A 155 -14.85 -9.96 -10.38
C SER A 155 -14.00 -11.02 -9.69
N GLN A 156 -13.60 -12.04 -10.45
CA GLN A 156 -12.65 -13.04 -9.96
C GLN A 156 -11.25 -12.45 -9.80
N ASP A 157 -10.87 -11.49 -10.65
CA ASP A 157 -9.59 -10.80 -10.61
C ASP A 157 -9.42 -9.99 -9.31
N TYR A 158 -10.47 -9.28 -8.89
CA TYR A 158 -10.49 -8.64 -7.58
C TYR A 158 -10.36 -9.66 -6.44
N LYS A 159 -11.16 -10.73 -6.46
CA LYS A 159 -11.16 -11.79 -5.43
C LYS A 159 -9.81 -12.48 -5.30
N ASP A 160 -9.15 -12.73 -6.42
CA ASP A 160 -7.80 -13.29 -6.46
C ASP A 160 -6.80 -12.28 -5.91
N THR A 161 -6.87 -11.00 -6.31
CA THR A 161 -5.99 -9.95 -5.78
C THR A 161 -6.08 -9.85 -4.26
N ILE A 162 -7.29 -9.78 -3.68
CA ILE A 162 -7.44 -9.66 -2.22
C ILE A 162 -7.19 -10.97 -1.45
N TRP A 163 -6.96 -12.09 -2.14
CA TRP A 163 -6.81 -13.41 -1.51
C TRP A 163 -5.62 -13.45 -0.54
N GLN A 164 -4.53 -12.73 -0.84
CA GLN A 164 -3.36 -12.59 0.02
C GLN A 164 -3.54 -11.52 1.13
N GLY A 165 -4.78 -11.11 1.40
CA GLY A 165 -5.07 -10.03 2.33
C GLY A 165 -4.68 -8.67 1.76
N ILE A 166 -4.26 -7.76 2.64
CA ILE A 166 -3.91 -6.38 2.26
C ILE A 166 -2.73 -6.29 1.30
N ASN A 167 -1.82 -7.27 1.32
CA ASN A 167 -0.66 -7.30 0.43
C ASN A 167 -1.03 -7.25 -1.05
N GLY A 168 -2.09 -7.94 -1.46
CA GLY A 168 -2.50 -7.98 -2.85
C GLY A 168 -2.84 -6.58 -3.41
N PRO A 169 -3.83 -5.88 -2.83
CA PRO A 169 -4.17 -4.51 -3.23
C PRO A 169 -3.01 -3.52 -3.13
N VAL A 170 -2.16 -3.63 -2.09
CA VAL A 170 -0.99 -2.77 -1.94
C VAL A 170 -0.02 -2.94 -3.11
N TYR A 171 0.35 -4.17 -3.43
CA TYR A 171 1.22 -4.46 -4.57
C TYR A 171 0.56 -4.12 -5.91
N ALA A 172 -0.75 -4.36 -6.06
CA ALA A 172 -1.48 -4.04 -7.27
C ALA A 172 -1.46 -2.53 -7.57
N LEU A 173 -1.73 -1.69 -6.57
CA LEU A 173 -1.64 -0.24 -6.72
C LEU A 173 -0.22 0.22 -7.05
N ILE A 174 0.80 -0.26 -6.32
CA ILE A 174 2.20 0.09 -6.60
C ILE A 174 2.56 -0.28 -8.05
N ALA A 175 2.23 -1.50 -8.48
CA ALA A 175 2.58 -1.98 -9.82
C ALA A 175 1.87 -1.19 -10.94
N LEU A 176 0.55 -1.00 -10.82
CA LEU A 176 -0.24 -0.26 -11.82
C LEU A 176 0.22 1.21 -11.89
N ASP A 177 0.49 1.83 -10.75
CA ASP A 177 0.90 3.23 -10.68
C ASP A 177 2.35 3.46 -11.11
N TYR A 178 3.22 2.46 -10.91
CA TYR A 178 4.59 2.50 -11.38
C TYR A 178 4.67 2.33 -12.90
N ALA A 179 3.90 1.38 -13.45
CA ALA A 179 3.80 1.17 -14.90
C ALA A 179 3.03 2.29 -15.64
N GLY A 180 2.36 3.18 -14.90
CA GLY A 180 1.48 4.19 -15.47
C GLY A 180 0.23 3.60 -16.15
N TYR A 181 -0.16 2.39 -15.77
CA TYR A 181 -1.28 1.69 -16.40
C TYR A 181 -2.62 2.25 -15.93
N LYS A 182 -3.51 2.49 -16.89
CA LYS A 182 -4.90 2.88 -16.66
C LYS A 182 -5.81 2.00 -17.48
N SER A 183 -6.85 1.51 -16.83
CA SER A 183 -7.91 0.77 -17.50
C SER A 183 -8.67 1.67 -18.47
N GLU A 184 -9.26 1.10 -19.52
CA GLU A 184 -10.11 1.87 -20.43
C GLU A 184 -11.28 2.52 -19.67
N GLY A 185 -11.45 3.84 -19.84
CA GLY A 185 -12.47 4.63 -19.16
C GLY A 185 -12.09 5.04 -17.73
N GLU A 186 -10.93 4.63 -17.24
CA GLU A 186 -10.46 5.02 -15.92
C GLU A 186 -10.11 6.51 -15.85
N THR A 187 -10.70 7.18 -14.86
CA THR A 187 -10.47 8.61 -14.60
C THR A 187 -9.81 8.79 -13.24
N LYS A 188 -9.37 10.03 -12.95
CA LYS A 188 -8.83 10.35 -11.63
C LYS A 188 -9.87 10.01 -10.55
N VAL A 189 -9.44 9.25 -9.55
CA VAL A 189 -10.27 8.92 -8.38
C VAL A 189 -10.74 10.21 -7.71
N THR A 190 -12.04 10.33 -7.42
CA THR A 190 -12.59 11.54 -6.78
C THR A 190 -13.24 11.27 -5.43
N ASP A 191 -13.58 10.01 -5.14
CA ASP A 191 -14.16 9.54 -3.88
C ASP A 191 -14.01 8.00 -3.84
N VAL A 192 -13.49 7.45 -2.74
CA VAL A 192 -13.27 5.99 -2.56
C VAL A 192 -14.35 5.29 -1.72
N MET A 193 -15.47 5.97 -1.45
CA MET A 193 -16.58 5.35 -0.73
C MET A 193 -17.36 4.40 -1.67
N GLU A 194 -17.49 3.13 -1.26
CA GLU A 194 -18.21 1.93 -1.78
C GLU A 194 -19.43 2.09 -2.75
N GLU A 195 -19.97 3.29 -3.00
CA GLU A 195 -20.97 3.54 -4.05
C GLU A 195 -20.45 4.42 -5.21
N ASN A 196 -19.16 4.76 -5.21
CA ASN A 196 -18.48 5.57 -6.23
C ASN A 196 -17.25 4.87 -6.85
N THR A 197 -16.91 3.65 -6.43
CA THR A 197 -15.84 2.86 -7.05
C THR A 197 -16.31 2.35 -8.41
N THR A 198 -15.56 2.64 -9.46
CA THR A 198 -15.91 2.31 -10.85
C THR A 198 -14.86 1.44 -11.54
N THR A 199 -13.73 1.24 -10.87
CA THR A 199 -12.58 0.46 -11.32
C THR A 199 -12.01 -0.36 -10.18
N LEU A 200 -11.22 -1.39 -10.50
CA LEU A 200 -10.51 -2.15 -9.47
C LEU A 200 -9.51 -1.31 -8.68
N ARG A 201 -8.94 -0.25 -9.29
CA ARG A 201 -8.08 0.71 -8.57
C ARG A 201 -8.84 1.36 -7.41
N ASP A 202 -10.06 1.83 -7.67
CA ASP A 202 -10.93 2.40 -6.63
C ASP A 202 -11.26 1.37 -5.54
N ASP A 203 -11.54 0.12 -5.95
CA ASP A 203 -11.86 -0.98 -5.03
C ASP A 203 -10.66 -1.36 -4.16
N TYR A 204 -9.43 -1.33 -4.70
CA TYR A 204 -8.21 -1.56 -3.93
C TYR A 204 -7.97 -0.45 -2.89
N LEU A 205 -8.17 0.81 -3.25
CA LEU A 205 -8.09 1.93 -2.30
C LEU A 205 -9.10 1.74 -1.17
N ASN A 206 -10.36 1.46 -1.50
CA ASN A 206 -11.42 1.20 -0.52
C ASN A 206 -11.06 -0.01 0.37
N TYR A 207 -10.55 -1.10 -0.22
CA TYR A 207 -10.14 -2.28 0.54
C TYR A 207 -9.03 -1.96 1.54
N ILE A 208 -7.97 -1.29 1.12
CA ILE A 208 -6.87 -0.88 2.00
C ILE A 208 -7.40 -0.01 3.14
N LEU A 209 -8.19 1.03 2.84
CA LEU A 209 -8.76 1.91 3.86
C LEU A 209 -9.68 1.15 4.84
N SER A 210 -10.44 0.17 4.34
CA SER A 210 -11.32 -0.67 5.18
C SER A 210 -10.56 -1.54 6.19
N LYS A 211 -9.27 -1.84 5.91
CA LYS A 211 -8.40 -2.63 6.77
C LYS A 211 -7.64 -1.81 7.81
N LYS A 212 -7.80 -0.49 7.83
CA LYS A 212 -7.16 0.38 8.82
C LYS A 212 -7.54 -0.07 10.23
N ILE A 213 -6.53 -0.24 11.08
CA ILE A 213 -6.69 -0.71 12.45
C ILE A 213 -7.09 0.44 13.37
N PRO A 214 -7.93 0.21 14.41
CA PRO A 214 -8.15 1.19 15.47
C PRO A 214 -6.82 1.63 16.11
N GLY A 215 -6.50 2.92 16.06
CA GLY A 215 -5.21 3.47 16.50
C GLY A 215 -4.29 3.91 15.36
N GLY A 216 -4.60 3.54 14.11
CA GLY A 216 -3.81 3.92 12.95
C GLY A 216 -3.03 2.73 12.36
N GLY A 217 -2.59 2.90 11.12
CA GLY A 217 -1.82 1.89 10.39
C GLY A 217 -2.60 0.64 10.01
N TRP A 218 -1.84 -0.36 9.58
CA TRP A 218 -2.33 -1.63 9.04
C TRP A 218 -1.48 -2.79 9.52
N ALA A 219 -2.01 -4.01 9.37
CA ALA A 219 -1.26 -5.23 9.57
C ALA A 219 -1.78 -6.33 8.65
N LEU A 220 -0.94 -7.32 8.38
CA LEU A 220 -1.35 -8.50 7.62
C LEU A 220 -2.39 -9.31 8.39
N SER A 221 -2.24 -9.36 9.72
CA SER A 221 -3.18 -9.95 10.66
C SER A 221 -3.07 -9.28 12.04
N GLY A 222 -4.05 -9.52 12.91
CA GLY A 222 -4.07 -8.95 14.25
C GLY A 222 -4.63 -7.53 14.33
N THR A 223 -4.36 -6.86 15.45
CA THR A 223 -4.98 -5.57 15.81
C THR A 223 -3.95 -4.50 16.20
N SER A 224 -2.67 -4.72 15.93
CA SER A 224 -1.60 -3.73 16.13
C SER A 224 -1.05 -3.37 14.76
N ALA A 225 -0.74 -2.08 14.55
CA ALA A 225 -0.02 -1.65 13.36
C ALA A 225 1.34 -2.36 13.29
N ASP A 226 1.60 -2.94 12.13
CA ASP A 226 2.85 -3.59 11.74
C ASP A 226 3.65 -2.62 10.87
N PRO A 227 4.95 -2.38 11.13
CA PRO A 227 5.72 -1.38 10.40
C PRO A 227 5.85 -1.71 8.91
N ASP A 228 6.03 -2.99 8.55
CA ASP A 228 6.19 -3.42 7.16
C ASP A 228 4.91 -3.13 6.38
N ILE A 229 3.79 -3.71 6.84
CA ILE A 229 2.50 -3.62 6.16
C ILE A 229 1.96 -2.19 6.19
N THR A 230 2.17 -1.46 7.30
CA THR A 230 1.73 -0.07 7.39
C THR A 230 2.44 0.78 6.35
N MET A 231 3.75 0.67 6.24
CA MET A 231 4.51 1.57 5.36
C MET A 231 4.48 1.13 3.90
N MET A 232 4.28 -0.17 3.61
CA MET A 232 3.90 -0.61 2.26
C MET A 232 2.54 -0.05 1.84
N ALA A 233 1.54 -0.04 2.74
CA ALA A 233 0.25 0.60 2.44
C ALA A 233 0.40 2.11 2.21
N VAL A 234 1.25 2.79 2.98
CA VAL A 234 1.56 4.21 2.74
C VAL A 234 2.22 4.43 1.38
N GLN A 235 3.15 3.58 0.96
CA GLN A 235 3.75 3.65 -0.39
C GLN A 235 2.68 3.59 -1.48
N ALA A 236 1.76 2.61 -1.41
CA ALA A 236 0.65 2.47 -2.34
C ALA A 236 -0.31 3.67 -2.33
N LEU A 237 -0.59 4.23 -1.15
CA LEU A 237 -1.53 5.34 -0.98
C LEU A 237 -0.93 6.72 -1.30
N SER A 238 0.39 6.84 -1.42
CA SER A 238 1.11 8.11 -1.55
C SER A 238 0.62 8.99 -2.71
N LYS A 239 0.23 8.40 -3.85
CA LYS A 239 -0.31 9.12 -5.02
C LYS A 239 -1.76 9.60 -4.85
N TYR A 240 -2.43 9.20 -3.77
CA TYR A 240 -3.87 9.42 -3.54
C TYR A 240 -4.16 10.33 -2.35
N THR A 241 -3.16 10.95 -1.73
CA THR A 241 -3.32 11.82 -0.56
C THR A 241 -4.09 13.12 -0.84
N TYR A 242 -4.40 13.43 -2.10
CA TYR A 242 -5.36 14.48 -2.44
C TYR A 242 -6.82 14.12 -2.03
N LEU A 243 -7.10 12.84 -1.76
CA LEU A 243 -8.36 12.39 -1.18
C LEU A 243 -8.31 12.54 0.34
N PRO A 244 -9.23 13.30 0.97
CA PRO A 244 -9.18 13.56 2.41
C PRO A 244 -9.13 12.28 3.27
N GLU A 245 -9.91 11.25 2.91
CA GLU A 245 -9.94 9.97 3.63
C GLU A 245 -8.65 9.17 3.52
N VAL A 246 -7.92 9.30 2.40
CA VAL A 246 -6.60 8.70 2.24
C VAL A 246 -5.59 9.49 3.06
N ASN A 247 -5.63 10.81 2.99
CA ASN A 247 -4.75 11.68 3.77
C ASN A 247 -4.90 11.42 5.28
N ASP A 248 -6.13 11.37 5.80
CA ASP A 248 -6.43 11.05 7.20
C ASP A 248 -5.94 9.65 7.61
N ALA A 249 -5.96 8.69 6.69
CA ALA A 249 -5.42 7.35 6.93
C ALA A 249 -3.89 7.35 7.00
N VAL A 250 -3.25 8.04 6.05
CA VAL A 250 -1.78 8.20 5.97
C VAL A 250 -1.25 8.95 7.20
N GLU A 251 -1.83 10.10 7.57
CA GLU A 251 -1.39 10.86 8.76
C GLU A 251 -1.51 10.04 10.06
N SER A 252 -2.59 9.28 10.18
CA SER A 252 -2.79 8.38 11.30
C SER A 252 -1.79 7.21 11.30
N ALA A 253 -1.33 6.76 10.13
CA ALA A 253 -0.27 5.77 10.00
C ALA A 253 1.09 6.35 10.39
N LEU A 254 1.44 7.54 9.91
CA LEU A 254 2.68 8.24 10.29
C LEU A 254 2.75 8.49 11.80
N THR A 255 1.63 8.90 12.42
CA THR A 255 1.54 9.10 13.87
C THR A 255 1.88 7.82 14.65
N VAL A 256 1.25 6.69 14.30
CA VAL A 256 1.53 5.44 14.99
C VAL A 256 2.95 4.94 14.71
N MET A 257 3.47 5.12 13.49
CA MET A 257 4.84 4.73 13.16
C MET A 257 5.87 5.56 13.91
N SER A 258 5.68 6.88 14.03
CA SER A 258 6.55 7.73 14.86
C SER A 258 6.55 7.28 16.33
N SER A 259 5.41 6.86 16.86
CA SER A 259 5.30 6.37 18.25
C SER A 259 5.92 4.98 18.48
N LYS A 260 6.00 4.14 17.44
CA LYS A 260 6.53 2.77 17.52
C LYS A 260 8.03 2.68 17.29
N GLN A 261 8.65 3.73 16.76
CA GLN A 261 10.09 3.78 16.56
C GLN A 261 10.82 3.71 17.90
N ASN A 262 11.83 2.85 17.99
CA ASN A 262 12.60 2.69 19.22
C ASN A 262 13.64 3.82 19.41
N ALA A 263 14.31 3.82 20.56
CA ALA A 263 15.31 4.82 20.93
C ALA A 263 16.53 4.89 19.99
N GLN A 264 16.80 3.82 19.25
CA GLN A 264 17.88 3.69 18.27
C GLN A 264 17.40 4.04 16.84
N GLY A 265 16.17 4.52 16.68
CA GLY A 265 15.59 4.85 15.39
C GLY A 265 15.05 3.65 14.60
N GLY A 266 15.10 2.44 15.15
CA GLY A 266 14.66 1.20 14.49
C GLY A 266 13.19 0.81 14.76
N TYR A 267 12.77 -0.29 14.13
CA TYR A 267 11.42 -0.85 14.26
C TYR A 267 11.45 -2.35 14.53
N SER A 268 10.59 -2.80 15.45
CA SER A 268 10.38 -4.22 15.69
C SER A 268 9.19 -4.76 14.90
N SER A 269 9.41 -5.87 14.21
CA SER A 269 8.40 -6.67 13.53
C SER A 269 8.73 -8.14 13.74
N TRP A 270 7.72 -9.00 13.90
CA TRP A 270 7.89 -10.45 14.11
C TRP A 270 8.86 -10.88 15.22
N GLY A 271 9.07 -10.03 16.24
CA GLY A 271 9.86 -10.33 17.43
C GLY A 271 11.29 -9.80 17.43
N SER A 272 11.75 -9.16 16.36
CA SER A 272 13.10 -8.56 16.26
C SER A 272 13.04 -7.14 15.71
N VAL A 273 14.00 -6.30 16.12
CA VAL A 273 14.34 -5.10 15.34
C VAL A 273 15.07 -5.56 14.09
N ASN A 274 14.62 -5.15 12.91
CA ASN A 274 15.15 -5.65 11.65
C ASN A 274 15.30 -4.57 10.57
N ALA A 275 16.19 -4.83 9.61
CA ALA A 275 16.52 -3.92 8.53
C ALA A 275 15.35 -3.72 7.54
N GLU A 276 14.57 -4.76 7.28
CA GLU A 276 13.45 -4.74 6.34
C GLU A 276 12.36 -3.76 6.77
N SER A 277 12.00 -3.75 8.06
CA SER A 277 11.01 -2.81 8.61
C SER A 277 11.47 -1.36 8.54
N ILE A 278 12.74 -1.09 8.80
CA ILE A 278 13.31 0.26 8.64
C ILE A 278 13.28 0.66 7.16
N SER A 279 13.59 -0.27 6.27
CA SER A 279 13.56 -0.07 4.81
C SER A 279 12.17 0.31 4.32
N GLN A 280 11.11 -0.37 4.79
CA GLN A 280 9.73 -0.01 4.43
C GLN A 280 9.34 1.40 4.91
N VAL A 281 9.78 1.79 6.12
CA VAL A 281 9.50 3.12 6.67
C VAL A 281 10.18 4.20 5.84
N ILE A 282 11.47 4.02 5.49
CA ILE A 282 12.19 4.93 4.59
C ILE A 282 11.47 5.05 3.25
N CYS A 283 11.05 3.92 2.65
CA CYS A 283 10.32 3.93 1.38
C CYS A 283 8.98 4.67 1.47
N GLY A 284 8.19 4.44 2.53
CA GLY A 284 6.90 5.12 2.69
C GLY A 284 7.04 6.64 2.92
N LEU A 285 8.03 7.08 3.69
CA LEU A 285 8.31 8.50 3.90
C LEU A 285 8.77 9.19 2.61
N THR A 286 9.76 8.60 1.94
CA THR A 286 10.30 9.14 0.67
C THR A 286 9.24 9.20 -0.43
N MET A 287 8.33 8.22 -0.51
CA MET A 287 7.19 8.22 -1.44
C MET A 287 6.18 9.34 -1.16
N LEU A 288 6.07 9.81 0.09
CA LEU A 288 5.29 11.01 0.46
C LEU A 288 6.06 12.31 0.24
N GLY A 289 7.34 12.24 -0.12
CA GLY A 289 8.24 13.40 -0.19
C GLY A 289 8.74 13.86 1.18
N ILE A 290 8.56 13.06 2.23
CA ILE A 290 9.05 13.35 3.60
C ILE A 290 10.48 12.83 3.71
N ASP A 291 11.41 13.70 4.10
CA ASP A 291 12.83 13.36 4.24
C ASP A 291 13.10 12.69 5.59
N PRO A 292 13.43 11.38 5.60
CA PRO A 292 13.61 10.62 6.85
C PRO A 292 14.84 11.07 7.65
N THR A 293 15.69 11.93 7.10
CA THR A 293 16.91 12.42 7.75
C THR A 293 16.68 13.76 8.45
N THR A 294 15.54 14.41 8.24
CA THR A 294 15.23 15.74 8.79
C THR A 294 13.86 15.84 9.45
N ASP A 295 12.95 14.89 9.21
CA ASP A 295 11.65 14.87 9.90
C ASP A 295 11.78 14.43 11.36
N GLU A 296 11.66 15.40 12.28
CA GLU A 296 11.81 15.18 13.73
C GLU A 296 10.89 14.11 14.31
N ARG A 297 9.74 13.81 13.67
CA ARG A 297 8.86 12.73 14.13
C ARG A 297 9.57 11.38 14.06
N PHE A 298 10.54 11.23 13.16
CA PHE A 298 11.26 9.99 12.88
C PHE A 298 12.74 10.02 13.29
N ILE A 299 13.15 11.00 14.09
CA ILE A 299 14.48 11.08 14.69
C ILE A 299 14.33 10.81 16.20
N LYS A 300 15.02 9.80 16.72
CA LYS A 300 14.94 9.39 18.13
C LYS A 300 16.32 9.43 18.78
N ASN A 301 16.46 10.24 19.83
CA ASN A 301 17.73 10.44 20.54
C ASN A 301 18.91 10.80 19.61
N GLY A 302 18.64 11.60 18.58
CA GLY A 302 19.62 11.97 17.56
C GLY A 302 19.88 10.91 16.49
N ASN A 303 19.30 9.70 16.58
CA ASN A 303 19.42 8.65 15.57
C ASN A 303 18.34 8.81 14.49
N THR A 304 18.77 8.82 13.23
CA THR A 304 17.88 8.77 12.07
C THR A 304 17.52 7.33 11.71
N LEU A 305 16.50 7.15 10.85
CA LEU A 305 16.20 5.85 10.23
C LEU A 305 17.37 5.29 9.42
N VAL A 306 18.16 6.18 8.81
CA VAL A 306 19.31 5.80 7.99
C VAL A 306 20.46 5.29 8.85
N ASP A 307 20.71 5.92 10.01
CA ASP A 307 21.70 5.43 10.98
C ASP A 307 21.29 4.05 11.50
N ALA A 308 20.01 3.89 11.86
CA ALA A 308 19.46 2.62 12.29
C ALA A 308 19.62 1.53 11.22
N LEU A 309 19.30 1.82 9.96
CA LEU A 309 19.46 0.87 8.85
C LEU A 309 20.92 0.47 8.63
N LYS A 310 21.85 1.45 8.63
CA LYS A 310 23.29 1.21 8.47
C LYS A 310 23.87 0.35 9.59
N SER A 311 23.29 0.37 10.79
CA SER A 311 23.75 -0.50 11.87
C SER A 311 23.61 -2.00 11.56
N PHE A 312 22.75 -2.38 10.59
CA PHE A 312 22.61 -3.76 10.12
C PHE A 312 23.60 -4.16 9.03
N SER A 313 24.57 -3.31 8.68
CA SER A 313 25.59 -3.63 7.68
C SER A 313 26.31 -4.95 8.01
N ALA A 314 26.52 -5.78 6.99
CA ALA A 314 27.21 -7.05 7.09
C ALA A 314 28.11 -7.29 5.87
N ASP A 315 29.19 -8.04 6.04
CA ASP A 315 29.98 -8.52 4.90
C ASP A 315 29.11 -9.42 4.03
N CYS A 316 29.22 -9.23 2.72
CA CYS A 316 28.48 -10.02 1.74
C CYS A 316 28.84 -11.50 1.83
N VAL A 317 27.85 -12.39 1.66
CA VAL A 317 28.07 -13.84 1.54
C VAL A 317 27.49 -14.34 0.22
N LYS A 318 28.33 -14.99 -0.59
CA LYS A 318 27.94 -15.69 -1.82
C LYS A 318 28.58 -17.08 -1.82
N ASP A 319 27.82 -18.12 -2.14
CA ASP A 319 28.30 -19.50 -2.19
C ASP A 319 29.02 -19.98 -0.92
N ASN A 320 28.52 -19.52 0.25
CA ASN A 320 29.12 -19.74 1.59
C ASN A 320 30.51 -19.13 1.79
N VAL A 321 30.94 -18.21 0.91
CA VAL A 321 32.18 -17.44 1.05
C VAL A 321 31.84 -16.01 1.43
N THR A 322 32.59 -15.45 2.38
CA THR A 322 32.46 -14.05 2.82
C THR A 322 33.34 -13.16 1.96
N TYR A 323 32.78 -12.05 1.48
CA TYR A 323 33.45 -11.05 0.65
C TYR A 323 33.32 -9.69 1.33
N SER A 324 34.40 -9.25 1.99
CA SER A 324 34.40 -8.00 2.78
C SER A 324 34.49 -6.74 1.91
N GLU A 325 34.77 -6.87 0.62
CA GLU A 325 34.72 -5.79 -0.37
C GLU A 325 33.29 -5.40 -0.80
N TYR A 326 32.31 -6.29 -0.57
CA TYR A 326 30.89 -6.03 -0.84
C TYR A 326 30.12 -5.91 0.48
N ARG A 327 29.18 -4.95 0.53
CA ARG A 327 28.41 -4.64 1.73
C ARG A 327 26.95 -5.04 1.54
N GLY A 328 26.51 -5.96 2.39
CA GLY A 328 25.11 -6.35 2.53
C GLY A 328 24.49 -5.89 3.83
N TYR A 329 23.32 -6.42 4.12
CA TYR A 329 22.59 -6.16 5.35
C TYR A 329 22.17 -7.47 6.01
N ALA A 330 22.17 -7.46 7.33
CA ALA A 330 21.57 -8.51 8.14
C ALA A 330 20.06 -8.27 8.30
N HIS A 331 19.31 -9.35 8.47
CA HIS A 331 17.91 -9.27 8.88
C HIS A 331 17.82 -8.62 10.28
N ALA A 332 18.49 -9.23 11.26
CA ALA A 332 18.53 -8.75 12.63
C ALA A 332 19.88 -9.12 13.27
N GLU A 333 20.26 -8.41 14.33
CA GLU A 333 21.38 -8.83 15.17
C GLU A 333 21.03 -10.15 15.87
N GLN A 334 21.95 -11.11 15.83
CA GLN A 334 21.83 -12.37 16.56
C GLN A 334 23.08 -12.58 17.42
N ASN A 335 22.91 -12.48 18.74
CA ASN A 335 23.99 -12.66 19.73
C ASN A 335 25.21 -11.75 19.47
N GLY A 336 25.00 -10.46 19.18
CA GLY A 336 26.09 -9.52 18.89
C GLY A 336 26.65 -9.61 17.48
N VAL A 337 26.05 -10.39 16.58
CA VAL A 337 26.57 -10.65 15.23
C VAL A 337 25.54 -10.25 14.16
N MET A 338 25.98 -9.43 13.20
CA MET A 338 25.26 -9.14 11.96
C MET A 338 25.63 -10.17 10.91
N LYS A 339 24.65 -10.96 10.46
CA LYS A 339 24.82 -12.00 9.43
C LYS A 339 24.11 -11.60 8.16
N TYR A 340 24.84 -11.67 7.04
CA TYR A 340 24.31 -11.40 5.72
C TYR A 340 22.97 -12.08 5.47
N ASN A 341 22.01 -11.32 4.95
CA ASN A 341 20.73 -11.80 4.48
C ASN A 341 20.40 -11.16 3.14
N GLN A 342 20.16 -11.98 2.12
CA GLN A 342 19.90 -11.50 0.76
C GLN A 342 18.65 -10.61 0.68
N MET A 343 17.56 -11.01 1.35
CA MET A 343 16.33 -10.23 1.39
C MET A 343 16.53 -8.89 2.08
N ALA A 344 17.18 -8.87 3.25
CA ALA A 344 17.49 -7.62 3.95
C ALA A 344 18.35 -6.70 3.09
N THR A 345 19.33 -7.26 2.38
CA THR A 345 20.21 -6.51 1.47
C THR A 345 19.45 -5.88 0.32
N GLU A 346 18.54 -6.62 -0.32
CA GLU A 346 17.70 -6.11 -1.40
C GLU A 346 16.72 -5.04 -0.93
N GLN A 347 16.11 -5.24 0.25
CA GLN A 347 15.17 -4.26 0.81
C GLN A 347 15.85 -2.98 1.29
N ALA A 348 16.98 -3.10 1.97
CA ALA A 348 17.82 -1.96 2.33
C ALA A 348 18.32 -1.23 1.06
N GLY A 349 18.66 -1.99 0.03
CA GLY A 349 19.11 -1.45 -1.24
C GLY A 349 18.09 -0.54 -1.91
N TYR A 350 16.85 -0.99 -2.08
CA TYR A 350 15.83 -0.11 -2.69
C TYR A 350 15.44 1.03 -1.76
N ALA A 351 15.58 0.89 -0.43
CA ALA A 351 15.36 2.00 0.49
C ALA A 351 16.42 3.09 0.37
N MET A 352 17.70 2.72 0.20
CA MET A 352 18.77 3.67 -0.08
C MET A 352 18.57 4.34 -1.45
N VAL A 353 18.15 3.58 -2.47
CA VAL A 353 17.79 4.16 -3.78
C VAL A 353 16.59 5.10 -3.64
N ALA A 354 15.57 4.78 -2.84
CA ALA A 354 14.43 5.66 -2.59
C ALA A 354 14.86 6.99 -1.97
N LEU A 355 15.75 6.96 -0.98
CA LEU A 355 16.32 8.14 -0.34
C LEU A 355 17.15 8.98 -1.33
N TRP A 356 18.05 8.34 -2.08
CA TRP A 356 18.85 9.01 -3.13
C TRP A 356 17.95 9.65 -4.21
N CYS A 357 16.90 8.95 -4.65
CA CYS A 357 15.89 9.51 -5.55
C CYS A 357 15.24 10.75 -4.94
N GLN A 358 14.82 10.69 -3.67
CA GLN A 358 14.16 11.80 -3.00
C GLN A 358 15.04 13.04 -2.90
N LYS A 359 16.34 12.88 -2.59
CA LYS A 359 17.29 14.01 -2.55
C LYS A 359 17.45 14.71 -3.90
N LYS A 360 17.08 14.05 -5.00
CA LYS A 360 17.01 14.63 -6.35
C LYS A 360 15.59 15.06 -6.77
N GLY A 361 14.64 15.08 -5.85
CA GLY A 361 13.24 15.41 -6.13
C GLY A 361 12.49 14.33 -6.92
N GLN A 362 12.93 13.08 -6.86
CA GLN A 362 12.33 11.93 -7.54
C GLN A 362 11.83 10.88 -6.54
N LYS A 363 11.03 9.92 -7.00
CA LYS A 363 10.55 8.80 -6.18
C LYS A 363 11.10 7.45 -6.66
N LEU A 364 11.05 6.44 -5.79
CA LEU A 364 11.45 5.06 -6.11
C LEU A 364 10.61 4.51 -7.27
N TYR A 365 9.28 4.62 -7.17
CA TYR A 365 8.34 4.16 -8.19
C TYR A 365 7.98 5.27 -9.20
N GLN A 366 9.01 5.79 -9.87
CA GLN A 366 8.90 6.82 -10.92
C GLN A 366 10.00 6.59 -11.97
N ASN A 367 9.66 6.34 -13.24
CA ASN A 367 10.65 5.98 -14.27
C ASN A 367 10.50 6.73 -15.61
N GLY A 368 9.69 7.78 -15.67
CA GLY A 368 9.64 8.74 -16.79
C GLY A 368 8.99 8.27 -18.09
N PHE A 369 8.81 6.96 -18.30
CA PHE A 369 8.30 6.41 -19.58
C PHE A 369 6.78 6.57 -19.76
N ARG A 370 6.02 6.40 -18.67
CA ARG A 370 4.55 6.56 -18.63
C ARG A 370 4.07 7.15 -17.30
N ASP A 371 4.90 7.95 -16.64
CA ASP A 371 4.54 8.49 -15.33
C ASP A 371 3.26 9.32 -15.43
N ILE A 372 2.27 8.95 -14.61
CA ILE A 372 1.14 9.84 -14.34
C ILE A 372 1.71 11.04 -13.56
N PRO A 373 1.41 12.30 -13.94
CA PRO A 373 1.88 13.47 -13.22
C PRO A 373 1.61 13.31 -11.73
N ASP A 374 2.67 13.45 -10.94
CA ASP A 374 2.59 13.30 -9.49
C ASP A 374 1.79 14.48 -8.93
N THR A 375 0.50 14.22 -8.64
CA THR A 375 -0.37 15.21 -7.99
C THR A 375 -0.39 15.05 -6.47
N THR A 376 0.53 14.27 -5.88
CA THR A 376 0.68 14.20 -4.43
C THR A 376 0.97 15.61 -3.92
N PRO A 377 0.04 16.26 -3.18
CA PRO A 377 0.40 17.48 -2.48
C PRO A 377 1.58 17.14 -1.57
N THR A 378 2.63 17.96 -1.58
CA THR A 378 3.69 17.87 -0.58
C THR A 378 3.01 17.88 0.78
N VAL A 379 3.08 16.75 1.50
CA VAL A 379 2.53 16.66 2.83
C VAL A 379 3.36 17.63 3.67
N THR A 380 2.83 18.83 3.87
CA THR A 380 3.44 19.78 4.77
C THR A 380 3.21 19.19 6.16
N PRO A 381 4.28 18.85 6.91
CA PRO A 381 4.12 18.26 8.23
C PRO A 381 3.19 19.16 9.05
N ILE A 382 2.09 18.60 9.55
CA ILE A 382 1.34 19.28 10.59
C ILE A 382 2.30 19.32 11.78
N ALA A 383 2.74 20.52 12.14
CA ALA A 383 3.58 20.74 13.31
C ALA A 383 3.00 19.95 14.49
N THR A 384 3.84 19.15 15.13
CA THR A 384 3.54 18.48 16.38
C THR A 384 2.83 19.49 17.30
N PRO A 385 1.64 19.19 17.86
CA PRO A 385 1.07 20.09 18.84
C PRO A 385 2.09 20.22 19.96
N GLU A 386 2.55 21.45 20.18
CA GLU A 386 3.44 21.81 21.26
C GLU A 386 2.82 21.27 22.54
N VAL A 387 3.42 20.21 23.10
CA VAL A 387 3.07 19.75 24.43
C VAL A 387 3.61 20.86 25.34
N THR A 388 2.73 21.79 25.69
CA THR A 388 3.03 22.76 26.74
C THR A 388 3.21 21.93 28.01
N GLU A 389 4.47 21.60 28.34
CA GLU A 389 4.79 21.07 29.65
C GLU A 389 4.28 22.10 30.66
N THR A 390 3.25 21.69 31.42
CA THR A 390 2.87 22.45 32.60
C THR A 390 4.06 22.36 33.54
N PRO A 391 4.64 23.49 34.02
CA PRO A 391 5.83 23.45 34.84
C PRO A 391 5.53 22.59 36.07
N THR A 392 6.23 21.46 36.17
CA THR A 392 6.23 20.65 37.38
C THR A 392 6.90 21.49 38.45
N ALA A 393 6.14 21.84 39.49
CA ALA A 393 6.66 22.55 40.65
C ALA A 393 7.85 21.77 41.22
N ALA A 394 8.97 22.48 41.42
CA ALA A 394 10.16 21.93 42.05
C ALA A 394 9.81 21.31 43.41
N PRO A 395 10.48 20.21 43.83
CA PRO A 395 10.30 19.67 45.17
C PRO A 395 10.82 20.70 46.18
N SER A 396 9.94 21.15 47.06
CA SER A 396 10.31 21.95 48.23
C SER A 396 11.17 21.11 49.18
N GLU A 397 12.39 21.59 49.40
CA GLU A 397 13.39 21.11 50.35
C GLU A 397 12.80 21.00 51.77
N PRO A 398 12.93 19.85 52.47
CA PRO A 398 12.50 19.75 53.85
C PRO A 398 13.50 20.44 54.78
N ALA A 399 12.98 21.34 55.61
CA ALA A 399 13.72 22.09 56.61
C ALA A 399 14.44 21.19 57.63
N VAL A 400 15.72 21.49 57.84
CA VAL A 400 16.59 20.94 58.88
C VAL A 400 16.21 21.51 60.24
N PRO A 401 15.98 20.69 61.29
CA PRO A 401 16.02 21.18 62.67
C PRO A 401 17.45 21.07 63.22
N THR A 402 17.93 22.19 63.73
CA THR A 402 19.20 22.36 64.43
C THR A 402 19.18 21.70 65.81
N VAL A 403 20.19 20.90 66.14
CA VAL A 403 20.62 20.59 67.52
C VAL A 403 22.14 20.49 67.58
N THR A 404 22.73 21.22 68.53
CA THR A 404 24.17 21.39 68.82
C THR A 404 24.60 20.39 69.95
N PRO A 405 25.88 20.26 70.34
CA PRO A 405 26.66 19.01 70.19
C PRO A 405 27.19 18.42 71.53
N VAL A 406 27.60 17.14 71.57
CA VAL A 406 28.53 16.60 72.58
C VAL A 406 29.45 15.52 71.99
N GLN A 407 30.70 15.52 72.47
CA GLN A 407 31.96 14.90 72.01
C GLN A 407 32.16 13.38 72.22
N SER A 408 33.28 12.91 71.61
CA SER A 408 34.18 11.79 71.97
C SER A 408 33.72 10.39 71.56
N GLU A 409 34.54 9.45 71.04
CA GLU A 409 35.99 9.30 70.91
C GLU A 409 36.25 8.15 69.89
N ASN A 410 37.42 8.11 69.25
CA ASN A 410 37.95 6.91 68.56
C ASN A 410 39.01 6.27 69.48
N PRO A 411 39.19 4.94 69.49
CA PRO A 411 40.37 4.42 68.77
C PRO A 411 40.25 2.98 68.17
N ASP A 412 40.86 2.86 66.99
CA ASP A 412 41.83 1.87 66.47
C ASP A 412 41.87 0.35 66.85
N ALA A 413 42.26 -0.41 65.81
CA ALA A 413 43.03 -1.68 65.72
C ALA A 413 42.44 -3.07 66.05
N GLY A 414 42.64 -4.02 65.10
CA GLY A 414 43.14 -5.38 65.43
C GLY A 414 42.43 -6.63 64.88
N GLU A 415 42.88 -7.10 63.70
CA GLU A 415 43.26 -8.51 63.36
C GLU A 415 42.30 -9.75 63.30
N THR A 416 42.29 -10.36 62.10
CA THR A 416 42.46 -11.80 61.73
C THR A 416 41.28 -12.80 61.60
N ALA A 417 41.24 -13.43 60.41
CA ALA A 417 41.03 -14.86 60.07
C ALA A 417 39.83 -15.23 59.17
N ALA A 418 40.15 -15.83 58.01
CA ALA A 418 39.26 -16.48 57.02
C ALA A 418 38.85 -17.92 57.46
N PRO A 419 37.95 -18.69 56.77
CA PRO A 419 38.17 -19.15 55.37
C PRO A 419 36.94 -19.40 54.45
N SER A 420 37.22 -19.37 53.14
CA SER A 420 36.83 -20.26 52.01
C SER A 420 35.39 -20.81 51.81
N ALA A 421 34.79 -20.52 50.64
CA ALA A 421 34.55 -21.47 49.52
C ALA A 421 33.36 -21.04 48.62
N VAL A 422 33.61 -21.03 47.31
CA VAL A 422 32.65 -20.80 46.21
C VAL A 422 32.46 -22.11 45.44
N PRO A 423 31.33 -22.35 44.76
CA PRO A 423 31.47 -22.82 43.39
C PRO A 423 30.46 -22.25 42.36
N THR A 424 31.02 -21.95 41.20
CA THR A 424 30.46 -21.79 39.85
C THR A 424 29.91 -23.12 39.30
N MET A 425 28.95 -23.14 38.36
CA MET A 425 28.90 -24.12 37.24
C MET A 425 28.03 -23.68 36.04
N THR A 426 28.52 -24.07 34.86
CA THR A 426 28.06 -23.90 33.46
C THR A 426 27.38 -25.21 32.96
N PRO A 427 26.58 -25.26 31.87
CA PRO A 427 25.68 -26.38 31.54
C PRO A 427 26.20 -27.34 30.45
N SER A 428 25.59 -28.54 30.34
CA SER A 428 25.69 -29.41 29.14
C SER A 428 24.61 -30.51 29.00
N ALA A 429 24.05 -30.60 27.78
CA ALA A 429 23.62 -31.72 26.93
C ALA A 429 22.57 -32.81 27.33
N ALA A 430 21.76 -33.18 26.31
CA ALA A 430 20.71 -34.21 26.13
C ALA A 430 21.26 -35.68 26.14
N PRO A 431 20.54 -36.82 25.87
CA PRO A 431 19.33 -37.03 25.02
C PRO A 431 18.35 -38.23 25.30
N THR A 432 17.35 -38.41 24.41
CA THR A 432 16.66 -39.65 23.89
C THR A 432 15.63 -40.51 24.68
N THR A 433 14.51 -40.81 23.99
CA THR A 433 13.38 -41.79 24.18
C THR A 433 13.79 -43.29 23.92
N PRO A 434 12.98 -44.40 24.04
CA PRO A 434 11.49 -44.54 23.99
C PRO A 434 10.74 -45.71 24.76
N ALA A 435 9.39 -45.70 24.64
CA ALA A 435 8.39 -46.80 24.50
C ALA A 435 7.85 -47.74 25.63
N SER A 436 6.50 -47.79 25.68
CA SER A 436 5.54 -48.94 25.77
C SER A 436 4.90 -49.39 27.12
N ALA A 437 3.56 -49.29 27.23
CA ALA A 437 2.58 -50.37 27.50
C ALA A 437 1.21 -49.89 28.06
N VAL A 438 0.13 -50.62 27.72
CA VAL A 438 -1.33 -50.40 27.92
C VAL A 438 -1.84 -51.02 29.26
N PRO A 439 -3.02 -50.64 29.84
CA PRO A 439 -4.24 -51.47 29.70
C PRO A 439 -5.64 -50.74 29.72
N THR A 440 -6.53 -51.24 28.84
CA THR A 440 -7.98 -51.58 28.91
C THR A 440 -8.99 -50.96 29.92
N LYS A 441 -10.14 -50.44 29.39
CA LYS A 441 -11.55 -50.96 29.47
C LYS A 441 -12.63 -49.85 29.55
N ALA A 442 -13.69 -49.97 28.72
CA ALA A 442 -14.90 -49.11 28.68
C ALA A 442 -16.11 -49.77 29.40
N PRO A 443 -17.24 -49.05 29.61
CA PRO A 443 -18.45 -49.41 28.82
C PRO A 443 -19.51 -48.31 28.51
N ALA A 444 -20.27 -48.61 27.44
CA ALA A 444 -21.72 -48.41 27.18
C ALA A 444 -22.31 -47.08 26.63
N THR A 445 -22.99 -47.23 25.48
CA THR A 445 -23.95 -46.32 24.81
C THR A 445 -25.42 -46.65 25.18
N PRO A 446 -26.43 -45.88 24.73
CA PRO A 446 -27.34 -46.46 23.73
C PRO A 446 -27.92 -45.51 22.63
N VAL A 447 -27.90 -46.04 21.40
CA VAL A 447 -28.99 -46.30 20.41
C VAL A 447 -29.67 -45.16 19.58
N THR A 448 -29.62 -45.41 18.26
CA THR A 448 -30.16 -44.81 17.01
C THR A 448 -31.69 -45.04 16.79
N PRO A 449 -32.41 -44.62 15.70
CA PRO A 449 -32.16 -45.06 14.30
C PRO A 449 -32.41 -44.02 13.16
N ALA A 450 -31.87 -44.35 11.98
CA ALA A 450 -32.19 -43.81 10.65
C ALA A 450 -32.90 -44.90 9.81
N PRO A 451 -33.59 -44.56 8.70
CA PRO A 451 -34.15 -45.58 7.78
C PRO A 451 -33.32 -45.81 6.49
N THR A 452 -33.00 -47.09 6.31
CA THR A 452 -33.05 -48.01 5.15
C THR A 452 -32.73 -47.59 3.68
N ALA A 453 -31.98 -48.50 3.04
CA ALA A 453 -31.38 -48.50 1.70
C ALA A 453 -32.25 -49.11 0.57
N VAL A 454 -31.78 -48.97 -0.70
CA VAL A 454 -31.92 -49.96 -1.78
C VAL A 454 -30.64 -50.00 -2.63
N ALA A 455 -30.23 -51.18 -3.07
CA ALA A 455 -28.99 -51.50 -3.81
C ALA A 455 -29.26 -52.07 -5.21
N THR A 456 -28.29 -51.93 -6.13
CA THR A 456 -28.10 -52.80 -7.31
C THR A 456 -26.62 -52.86 -7.76
N LYS A 457 -26.22 -54.00 -8.31
CA LYS A 457 -24.86 -54.58 -8.45
C LYS A 457 -24.08 -54.19 -9.75
N ILE A 458 -22.75 -53.98 -9.64
CA ILE A 458 -21.52 -54.54 -10.35
C ILE A 458 -21.55 -54.71 -11.91
N PRO A 459 -20.43 -54.59 -12.73
CA PRO A 459 -19.01 -54.87 -12.42
C PRO A 459 -17.89 -53.91 -12.91
N THR A 460 -16.70 -54.14 -12.35
CA THR A 460 -15.33 -53.70 -12.69
C THR A 460 -14.82 -54.25 -14.05
N PRO A 461 -13.90 -53.53 -14.72
CA PRO A 461 -12.84 -54.22 -15.48
C PRO A 461 -11.41 -53.75 -15.20
N THR A 462 -10.54 -54.69 -15.50
CA THR A 462 -9.11 -54.90 -15.25
C THR A 462 -8.15 -53.92 -15.93
N ALA A 463 -7.01 -53.67 -15.30
CA ALA A 463 -5.87 -52.93 -15.84
C ALA A 463 -5.08 -53.74 -16.89
N VAL A 464 -4.67 -53.09 -17.98
CA VAL A 464 -3.68 -53.60 -18.95
C VAL A 464 -2.59 -52.55 -19.12
N ALA A 465 -1.35 -52.96 -18.83
CA ALA A 465 -0.14 -52.21 -19.09
C ALA A 465 0.23 -52.28 -20.58
N THR A 466 0.57 -51.15 -21.18
CA THR A 466 1.27 -51.09 -22.47
C THR A 466 2.44 -50.11 -22.39
N LYS A 467 3.63 -50.61 -22.75
CA LYS A 467 4.89 -49.86 -22.91
C LYS A 467 4.96 -49.27 -24.31
N THR A 468 5.45 -48.05 -24.48
CA THR A 468 6.07 -47.53 -25.72
C THR A 468 6.92 -46.26 -25.41
N PRO A 469 7.82 -45.78 -26.28
CA PRO A 469 9.26 -45.74 -26.00
C PRO A 469 9.89 -44.33 -26.00
N ALA A 470 11.18 -44.28 -25.67
CA ALA A 470 12.03 -43.08 -25.69
C ALA A 470 12.17 -42.46 -27.10
N PRO A 471 12.30 -41.13 -27.23
CA PRO A 471 12.62 -40.49 -28.50
C PRO A 471 14.12 -40.36 -28.74
N THR A 472 14.53 -40.78 -29.93
CA THR A 472 15.86 -40.64 -30.54
C THR A 472 16.06 -39.23 -31.11
N ALA A 473 17.29 -38.70 -30.99
CA ALA A 473 17.73 -37.45 -31.60
C ALA A 473 17.86 -37.56 -33.13
N VAL A 474 17.44 -36.53 -33.87
CA VAL A 474 17.86 -36.27 -35.26
C VAL A 474 18.02 -34.76 -35.46
N ALA A 475 19.16 -34.38 -36.05
CA ALA A 475 19.55 -33.01 -36.39
C ALA A 475 19.30 -32.68 -37.86
N THR A 476 19.40 -31.37 -38.18
CA THR A 476 19.50 -30.70 -39.50
C THR A 476 18.14 -30.41 -40.18
N LYS A 477 17.82 -29.23 -40.73
CA LYS A 477 18.58 -28.14 -41.39
C LYS A 477 17.91 -26.77 -41.16
N MET A 478 18.74 -25.73 -41.10
CA MET A 478 18.36 -24.31 -41.26
C MET A 478 17.85 -23.98 -42.68
N PRO A 479 16.99 -22.95 -42.82
CA PRO A 479 17.04 -22.05 -43.97
C PRO A 479 17.49 -20.64 -43.57
N THR A 480 18.37 -20.10 -44.41
CA THR A 480 18.97 -18.75 -44.46
C THR A 480 17.91 -17.66 -44.72
N PRO A 481 18.07 -16.42 -44.22
CA PRO A 481 17.06 -15.36 -44.34
C PRO A 481 16.99 -14.75 -45.75
N THR A 482 15.77 -14.47 -46.22
CA THR A 482 15.51 -13.67 -47.43
C THR A 482 15.35 -12.19 -47.06
N ALA A 483 15.93 -11.34 -47.89
CA ALA A 483 16.09 -9.91 -47.68
C ALA A 483 14.79 -9.08 -47.78
N VAL A 484 14.90 -7.94 -47.13
CA VAL A 484 14.00 -6.80 -46.92
C VAL A 484 13.37 -6.21 -48.20
N ALA A 485 12.10 -5.83 -48.11
CA ALA A 485 11.52 -4.73 -48.89
C ALA A 485 10.58 -3.90 -47.99
N THR A 486 11.13 -2.89 -47.32
CA THR A 486 10.39 -1.92 -46.50
C THR A 486 9.69 -0.91 -47.41
N LYS A 487 8.35 -0.84 -47.36
CA LYS A 487 7.60 0.30 -47.88
C LYS A 487 7.43 1.33 -46.77
N ILE A 488 8.01 2.50 -46.99
CA ILE A 488 7.91 3.70 -46.14
C ILE A 488 6.50 4.30 -46.30
N PRO A 489 5.76 4.59 -45.23
CA PRO A 489 4.64 5.53 -45.29
C PRO A 489 5.14 6.97 -45.13
N VAL A 490 4.71 7.81 -46.07
CA VAL A 490 4.99 9.24 -46.15
C VAL A 490 4.30 10.01 -45.02
N ILE A 491 5.07 10.84 -44.31
CA ILE A 491 4.62 11.84 -43.36
C ILE A 491 4.19 13.10 -44.14
N PRO A 492 3.01 13.70 -43.92
CA PRO A 492 2.75 15.06 -44.38
C PRO A 492 3.27 16.08 -43.36
N THR A 493 4.15 16.95 -43.83
CA THR A 493 4.68 18.14 -43.15
C THR A 493 3.59 19.19 -42.91
N PRO A 494 3.61 19.94 -41.79
CA PRO A 494 2.69 21.05 -41.56
C PRO A 494 3.15 22.32 -42.30
N ALA A 495 2.21 23.02 -42.93
CA ALA A 495 2.44 24.34 -43.51
C ALA A 495 2.27 25.44 -42.45
N THR A 496 3.17 26.42 -42.52
CA THR A 496 3.29 27.56 -41.60
C THR A 496 2.69 28.85 -42.20
N THR A 497 2.24 29.73 -41.30
CA THR A 497 2.06 31.20 -41.39
C THR A 497 0.82 31.81 -42.07
N THR A 498 0.04 32.62 -41.32
CA THR A 498 0.10 34.10 -41.33
C THR A 498 -0.83 34.76 -40.29
N LYS A 499 -0.48 35.99 -39.88
CA LYS A 499 -1.01 36.87 -38.80
C LYS A 499 -2.35 37.56 -39.16
N PRO A 500 -3.01 38.27 -38.20
CA PRO A 500 -4.39 38.75 -38.29
C PRO A 500 -4.54 40.20 -38.73
N GLU A 501 -5.74 40.59 -39.15
CA GLU A 501 -6.21 41.99 -39.18
C GLU A 501 -7.74 42.11 -38.97
N ASN A 502 -8.11 43.15 -38.22
CA ASN A 502 -9.47 43.61 -37.85
C ASN A 502 -10.09 44.44 -39.01
N PRO A 503 -11.39 44.80 -39.00
CA PRO A 503 -11.77 46.09 -38.40
C PRO A 503 -13.14 46.14 -37.69
N ASP A 504 -13.27 47.24 -36.94
CA ASP A 504 -14.27 47.69 -35.96
C ASP A 504 -15.73 47.86 -36.43
N ILE A 505 -16.68 47.89 -35.46
CA ILE A 505 -17.46 49.10 -35.05
C ILE A 505 -18.61 48.73 -34.05
N VAL A 506 -18.66 49.51 -32.95
CA VAL A 506 -19.60 49.59 -31.79
C VAL A 506 -20.80 50.52 -32.20
N PRO A 507 -21.98 50.70 -31.52
CA PRO A 507 -22.18 50.66 -30.07
C PRO A 507 -23.55 50.28 -29.43
N THR A 508 -23.44 49.82 -28.18
CA THR A 508 -24.12 50.18 -26.91
C THR A 508 -25.58 50.71 -26.90
N ALA A 509 -26.45 50.08 -26.08
CA ALA A 509 -27.28 50.74 -25.04
C ALA A 509 -28.10 49.73 -24.19
N THR A 510 -28.12 49.93 -22.87
CA THR A 510 -29.07 49.43 -21.85
C THR A 510 -29.66 50.69 -21.15
N PRO A 511 -30.62 50.65 -20.19
CA PRO A 511 -31.71 49.73 -19.81
C PRO A 511 -33.08 50.44 -19.61
N LYS A 512 -34.18 49.70 -19.37
CA LYS A 512 -35.28 50.18 -18.51
C LYS A 512 -36.21 49.07 -17.97
N ALA A 513 -36.59 49.21 -16.71
CA ALA A 513 -37.65 48.54 -15.96
C ALA A 513 -38.56 49.65 -15.35
N PRO A 514 -39.63 49.40 -14.55
CA PRO A 514 -40.66 48.33 -14.52
C PRO A 514 -42.13 48.87 -14.40
N GLU A 515 -43.08 47.95 -14.12
CA GLU A 515 -44.38 48.08 -13.40
C GLU A 515 -45.70 48.44 -14.15
N PRO A 516 -46.92 48.15 -13.61
CA PRO A 516 -47.30 47.34 -12.42
C PRO A 516 -48.53 46.38 -12.56
N MET A 517 -48.67 45.59 -11.49
CA MET A 517 -49.77 44.79 -10.92
C MET A 517 -51.23 45.29 -11.06
N LYS A 518 -52.19 44.36 -11.26
CA LYS A 518 -53.55 44.36 -10.64
C LYS A 518 -54.11 42.93 -10.45
N THR A 519 -54.66 42.69 -9.28
CA THR A 519 -55.71 41.70 -8.90
C THR A 519 -56.96 42.55 -8.51
N PRO A 520 -58.17 42.04 -8.16
CA PRO A 520 -58.67 40.67 -8.04
C PRO A 520 -60.11 40.46 -8.60
N GLU A 521 -60.64 39.22 -8.56
CA GLU A 521 -62.06 39.00 -8.18
C GLU A 521 -62.34 37.55 -7.78
N ALA A 522 -63.38 37.39 -6.96
CA ALA A 522 -63.66 36.23 -6.13
C ALA A 522 -65.08 35.67 -6.36
N THR A 523 -65.28 34.46 -5.84
CA THR A 523 -66.54 33.90 -5.29
C THR A 523 -67.52 33.18 -6.24
N LYS A 524 -67.66 31.86 -6.02
CA LYS A 524 -68.96 31.23 -5.71
C LYS A 524 -68.78 29.82 -5.10
N ALA A 525 -69.52 29.57 -4.04
CA ALA A 525 -69.87 28.29 -3.43
C ALA A 525 -71.41 28.30 -3.26
N PRO A 526 -72.07 27.28 -2.70
CA PRO A 526 -72.04 25.82 -2.91
C PRO A 526 -73.46 25.28 -3.20
N GLU A 527 -73.65 23.98 -3.52
CA GLU A 527 -74.91 23.27 -3.22
C GLU A 527 -74.69 21.74 -3.00
N PRO A 528 -75.59 21.05 -2.25
CA PRO A 528 -75.24 19.85 -1.49
C PRO A 528 -76.10 18.59 -1.79
N THR A 529 -75.63 17.47 -1.25
CA THR A 529 -76.37 16.27 -0.81
C THR A 529 -76.92 15.28 -1.84
N LYS A 530 -76.43 14.03 -1.75
CA LYS A 530 -77.25 12.81 -1.57
C LYS A 530 -76.39 11.64 -1.05
N THR A 531 -76.84 11.05 0.05
CA THR A 531 -76.50 9.73 0.64
C THR A 531 -77.85 8.98 0.75
N PRO A 532 -77.97 7.65 1.02
CA PRO A 532 -76.94 6.66 1.31
C PRO A 532 -77.13 5.27 0.65
N GLU A 533 -76.09 4.42 0.69
CA GLU A 533 -76.30 2.99 0.96
C GLU A 533 -75.08 2.35 1.66
N THR A 534 -75.40 1.74 2.80
CA THR A 534 -74.67 0.82 3.70
C THR A 534 -74.10 -0.41 2.97
N ALA A 535 -73.05 -1.13 3.36
CA ALA A 535 -72.25 -1.23 4.58
C ALA A 535 -70.94 -2.01 4.28
N LYS A 536 -69.85 -1.69 4.99
CA LYS A 536 -68.95 -2.68 5.62
C LYS A 536 -67.91 -1.98 6.51
N LYS A 537 -67.95 -2.34 7.79
CA LYS A 537 -67.02 -1.98 8.89
C LYS A 537 -65.54 -2.10 8.47
N PRO A 538 -64.70 -1.06 8.59
CA PRO A 538 -63.25 -1.22 8.47
C PRO A 538 -62.68 -1.88 9.73
N ALA A 539 -61.91 -2.93 9.51
CA ALA A 539 -61.11 -3.59 10.53
C ALA A 539 -60.15 -2.62 11.24
N VAL A 540 -60.00 -2.83 12.54
CA VAL A 540 -59.00 -2.21 13.41
C VAL A 540 -57.63 -2.28 12.75
N THR A 541 -57.03 -1.12 12.44
CA THR A 541 -55.70 -1.07 11.82
C THR A 541 -54.66 -1.36 12.89
N LYS A 542 -54.06 -2.55 12.81
CA LYS A 542 -52.93 -2.99 13.65
C LYS A 542 -51.81 -1.94 13.63
N ALA A 543 -51.32 -1.52 14.80
CA ALA A 543 -50.22 -0.56 14.91
C ALA A 543 -48.96 -1.08 14.16
N PRO A 544 -48.24 -0.23 13.41
CA PRO A 544 -47.11 -0.69 12.61
C PRO A 544 -45.95 -1.18 13.49
N GLU A 545 -45.50 -2.41 13.24
CA GLU A 545 -44.34 -3.04 13.86
C GLU A 545 -43.10 -2.14 13.70
N THR A 546 -42.37 -1.95 14.80
CA THR A 546 -41.14 -1.16 14.83
C THR A 546 -39.94 -2.10 14.92
N THR A 547 -39.13 -2.15 13.87
CA THR A 547 -37.86 -2.89 13.89
C THR A 547 -36.78 -2.03 14.55
N VAL A 548 -36.10 -2.55 15.56
CA VAL A 548 -34.96 -1.88 16.22
C VAL A 548 -33.67 -2.48 15.69
N ILE A 549 -32.86 -1.65 15.03
CA ILE A 549 -31.52 -2.04 14.58
C ILE A 549 -30.55 -1.62 15.68
N SER A 550 -29.97 -2.61 16.35
CA SER A 550 -29.16 -2.45 17.57
C SER A 550 -27.70 -2.07 17.30
N LYS A 551 -27.17 -2.39 16.11
CA LYS A 551 -25.82 -2.04 15.62
C LYS A 551 -25.78 -0.64 15.00
N ILE A 552 -24.61 0.01 15.01
CA ILE A 552 -24.39 1.29 14.33
C ILE A 552 -24.42 1.04 12.81
N VAL A 553 -25.25 1.78 12.07
CA VAL A 553 -25.45 1.58 10.64
C VAL A 553 -25.16 2.85 9.84
N LYS A 554 -24.35 2.73 8.78
CA LYS A 554 -24.14 3.78 7.77
C LYS A 554 -25.31 3.83 6.76
N LYS A 555 -26.03 2.73 6.57
CA LYS A 555 -27.17 2.59 5.64
C LYS A 555 -28.26 1.69 6.24
N ALA A 556 -29.52 2.05 6.05
CA ALA A 556 -30.67 1.24 6.44
C ALA A 556 -31.82 1.39 5.45
N ALA A 557 -32.54 0.30 5.19
CA ALA A 557 -33.78 0.33 4.42
C ALA A 557 -34.98 0.39 5.35
N VAL A 558 -35.90 1.32 5.10
CA VAL A 558 -37.23 1.32 5.73
C VAL A 558 -38.18 0.70 4.73
N GLU A 559 -38.84 -0.40 5.05
CA GLU A 559 -39.83 -0.98 4.16
C GLU A 559 -41.14 -0.16 4.14
N LYS A 560 -41.97 -0.46 3.14
CA LYS A 560 -43.28 0.18 2.92
C LYS A 560 -44.15 0.11 4.18
N GLY A 561 -44.43 1.27 4.78
CA GLY A 561 -45.34 1.40 5.93
C GLY A 561 -44.72 0.98 7.28
N LYS A 562 -43.44 0.61 7.31
CA LYS A 562 -42.74 0.22 8.53
C LYS A 562 -42.05 1.41 9.21
N LYS A 563 -41.74 1.22 10.50
CA LYS A 563 -40.92 2.12 11.29
C LYS A 563 -39.63 1.40 11.66
N ILE A 564 -38.50 2.09 11.55
CA ILE A 564 -37.23 1.56 12.06
C ILE A 564 -36.62 2.51 13.08
N THR A 565 -35.81 1.94 13.98
CA THR A 565 -34.92 2.69 14.85
C THR A 565 -33.49 2.31 14.52
N ILE A 566 -32.66 3.30 14.18
CA ILE A 566 -31.24 3.10 13.86
C ILE A 566 -30.35 3.77 14.89
N LYS A 567 -29.16 3.21 15.11
CA LYS A 567 -28.02 3.92 15.72
C LYS A 567 -27.08 4.35 14.60
N ALA A 568 -26.64 5.60 14.60
CA ALA A 568 -25.76 6.16 13.56
C ALA A 568 -24.73 7.11 14.20
N ILE A 569 -23.64 7.40 13.51
CA ILE A 569 -22.68 8.46 13.90
C ILE A 569 -22.97 9.67 13.03
N VAL A 570 -23.38 10.79 13.62
CA VAL A 570 -23.72 12.05 12.93
C VAL A 570 -22.84 13.13 13.54
N ASN A 571 -22.00 13.77 12.73
CA ASN A 571 -20.95 14.72 13.15
C ASN A 571 -20.13 14.19 14.35
N GLY A 572 -19.60 12.96 14.24
CA GLY A 572 -18.79 12.32 15.29
C GLY A 572 -19.57 11.83 16.52
N LYS A 573 -20.88 12.06 16.63
CA LYS A 573 -21.68 11.68 17.81
C LYS A 573 -22.62 10.52 17.52
N LYS A 574 -22.67 9.55 18.45
CA LYS A 574 -23.65 8.43 18.40
C LYS A 574 -25.06 8.97 18.62
N VAL A 575 -25.92 8.82 17.60
CA VAL A 575 -27.32 9.25 17.64
C VAL A 575 -28.25 8.05 17.43
N LYS A 576 -29.36 8.02 18.17
CA LYS A 576 -30.46 7.08 17.97
C LYS A 576 -31.58 7.80 17.22
N CYS A 577 -31.86 7.37 15.99
CA CYS A 577 -32.84 8.00 15.11
C CYS A 577 -34.03 7.05 14.88
N LYS A 578 -35.24 7.55 15.11
CA LYS A 578 -36.48 6.84 14.72
C LYS A 578 -36.98 7.40 13.40
N VAL A 579 -37.09 6.55 12.39
CA VAL A 579 -37.53 6.91 11.03
C VAL A 579 -38.84 6.21 10.74
N SER A 580 -39.83 6.95 10.24
CA SER A 580 -41.17 6.44 9.94
C SER A 580 -41.62 6.84 8.54
N SER A 581 -42.03 5.87 7.72
CA SER A 581 -42.60 6.07 6.39
C SER A 581 -44.14 6.01 6.46
N TYR A 582 -44.81 7.16 6.35
CA TYR A 582 -46.27 7.25 6.54
C TYR A 582 -47.09 6.97 5.27
N ASN A 583 -46.49 7.00 4.08
CA ASN A 583 -47.18 6.83 2.80
C ASN A 583 -46.97 5.46 2.14
N LYS A 584 -46.73 4.42 2.93
CA LYS A 584 -46.60 3.03 2.45
C LYS A 584 -45.58 2.87 1.29
N LYS A 585 -44.34 3.36 1.39
CA LYS A 585 -43.24 3.05 0.42
C LYS A 585 -41.86 3.00 1.09
N ALA A 586 -40.90 2.33 0.43
CA ALA A 586 -39.58 2.04 0.99
C ALA A 586 -38.60 3.22 0.90
N LEU A 587 -37.84 3.47 1.96
CA LEU A 587 -36.84 4.54 2.06
C LEU A 587 -35.42 3.95 2.18
N LYS A 588 -34.41 4.64 1.65
CA LYS A 588 -32.98 4.42 1.94
C LYS A 588 -32.53 5.54 2.88
N VAL A 589 -32.11 5.18 4.08
CA VAL A 589 -31.49 6.10 5.04
C VAL A 589 -29.99 5.86 4.98
N THR A 590 -29.20 6.90 4.81
CA THR A 590 -27.73 6.86 4.76
C THR A 590 -27.13 7.95 5.64
N VAL A 591 -25.94 7.73 6.17
CA VAL A 591 -25.11 8.79 6.76
C VAL A 591 -24.07 9.20 5.73
N LYS A 592 -24.03 10.48 5.35
CA LYS A 592 -23.02 11.06 4.45
C LYS A 592 -22.47 12.35 5.04
N ASN A 593 -21.15 12.52 5.07
CA ASN A 593 -20.46 13.73 5.55
C ASN A 593 -20.96 14.17 6.93
N GLY A 594 -21.09 13.21 7.86
CA GLY A 594 -21.63 13.45 9.20
C GLY A 594 -23.13 13.78 9.27
N LYS A 595 -23.87 13.79 8.15
CA LYS A 595 -25.31 14.13 8.08
C LYS A 595 -26.18 12.93 7.75
N LEU A 596 -27.40 12.90 8.28
CA LEU A 596 -28.40 11.89 7.93
C LEU A 596 -29.11 12.26 6.63
N VAL A 597 -28.91 11.48 5.58
CA VAL A 597 -29.52 11.63 4.25
C VAL A 597 -30.62 10.57 4.08
N ILE A 598 -31.80 10.99 3.62
CA ILE A 598 -32.93 10.08 3.38
C ILE A 598 -33.37 10.23 1.93
N LYS A 599 -33.30 9.14 1.16
CA LYS A 599 -33.71 9.08 -0.24
C LYS A 599 -34.87 8.10 -0.42
N ALA A 600 -35.78 8.39 -1.33
CA ALA A 600 -36.77 7.42 -1.79
C ALA A 600 -36.08 6.38 -2.71
N LYS A 601 -36.44 5.09 -2.63
CA LYS A 601 -35.89 4.07 -3.55
C LYS A 601 -36.52 4.22 -4.96
N LYS A 602 -35.84 3.72 -6.02
CA LYS A 602 -36.30 3.71 -7.43
C LYS A 602 -37.78 3.29 -7.65
N LYS A 603 -38.39 2.55 -6.71
CA LYS A 603 -39.83 2.19 -6.70
C LYS A 603 -40.78 3.33 -6.25
N ALA A 604 -40.30 4.57 -6.07
CA ALA A 604 -41.11 5.74 -5.75
C ALA A 604 -41.53 6.48 -7.02
N LYS A 605 -42.75 7.03 -7.04
CA LYS A 605 -43.32 7.67 -8.24
C LYS A 605 -42.81 9.11 -8.35
N ALA A 606 -42.31 9.49 -9.53
CA ALA A 606 -41.98 10.87 -9.86
C ALA A 606 -43.18 11.82 -9.67
N GLY A 607 -42.92 13.06 -9.27
CA GLY A 607 -43.93 14.09 -9.01
C GLY A 607 -44.71 13.96 -7.70
N LYS A 608 -44.36 13.02 -6.80
CA LYS A 608 -45.06 12.86 -5.50
C LYS A 608 -44.22 13.35 -4.32
N THR A 609 -44.89 13.99 -3.36
CA THR A 609 -44.30 14.46 -2.09
C THR A 609 -44.54 13.49 -0.94
N TYR A 610 -43.48 13.16 -0.20
CA TYR A 610 -43.46 12.16 0.86
C TYR A 610 -43.12 12.79 2.21
N LYS A 611 -43.94 12.53 3.25
CA LYS A 611 -43.70 13.03 4.60
C LYS A 611 -42.84 12.04 5.39
N VAL A 612 -41.65 12.49 5.78
CA VAL A 612 -40.73 11.75 6.65
C VAL A 612 -40.69 12.43 8.01
N VAL A 613 -40.85 11.67 9.09
CA VAL A 613 -40.69 12.16 10.46
C VAL A 613 -39.45 11.54 11.07
N ILE A 614 -38.55 12.38 11.55
CA ILE A 614 -37.31 12.00 12.22
C ILE A 614 -37.43 12.44 13.68
N LYS A 615 -37.22 11.51 14.61
CA LYS A 615 -37.03 11.83 16.03
C LYS A 615 -35.62 11.46 16.47
N TYR A 616 -34.92 12.39 17.14
CA TYR A 616 -33.59 12.18 17.70
C TYR A 616 -33.43 12.92 19.03
N LYS A 617 -32.48 12.49 19.88
CA LYS A 617 -32.14 13.21 21.12
C LYS A 617 -31.06 14.26 20.85
N LYS A 618 -31.25 15.46 21.37
CA LYS A 618 -30.24 16.53 21.45
C LYS A 618 -30.09 16.90 22.93
N GLY A 619 -29.07 16.34 23.59
CA GLY A 619 -28.96 16.39 25.05
C GLY A 619 -30.12 15.64 25.74
N LYS A 620 -30.72 16.23 26.78
CA LYS A 620 -31.90 15.67 27.48
C LYS A 620 -33.22 15.83 26.70
N LYS A 621 -33.26 16.64 25.64
CA LYS A 621 -34.48 16.96 24.87
C LYS A 621 -34.65 16.05 23.64
N THR A 622 -35.88 15.64 23.35
CA THR A 622 -36.23 14.91 22.12
C THR A 622 -36.67 15.90 21.04
N VAL A 623 -35.97 15.91 19.92
CA VAL A 623 -36.27 16.77 18.76
C VAL A 623 -37.04 15.95 17.71
N LYS A 624 -38.13 16.52 17.18
CA LYS A 624 -38.93 15.94 16.08
C LYS A 624 -38.83 16.85 14.86
N LYS A 625 -38.25 16.37 13.77
CA LYS A 625 -38.21 17.07 12.48
C LYS A 625 -39.12 16.36 11.48
N THR A 626 -39.92 17.12 10.76
CA THR A 626 -40.76 16.62 9.67
C THR A 626 -40.23 17.18 8.36
N VAL A 627 -39.94 16.31 7.40
CA VAL A 627 -39.40 16.67 6.08
C VAL A 627 -40.37 16.19 5.01
N LYS A 628 -40.64 17.04 4.01
CA LYS A 628 -41.36 16.67 2.79
C LYS A 628 -40.34 16.44 1.68
N ILE A 629 -40.32 15.26 1.09
CA ILE A 629 -39.41 14.89 0.00
C ILE A 629 -40.24 14.77 -1.28
N THR A 630 -40.01 15.60 -2.28
CA THR A 630 -40.62 15.42 -3.61
C THR A 630 -39.66 14.62 -4.46
N VAL A 631 -40.14 13.51 -5.03
CA VAL A 631 -39.37 12.74 -6.02
C VAL A 631 -39.48 13.49 -7.34
N LYS A 632 -38.35 14.03 -7.80
CA LYS A 632 -38.25 14.63 -9.13
C LYS A 632 -38.45 13.54 -10.18
#